data_AF-A0A2E1QA74-F1
#
_entry.id   AF-A0A2E1QA74-F1
#
_cell.length_a   1.000
_cell.length_b   1.000
_cell.length_c   1.000
_cell.angle_alpha   90.00
_cell.angle_beta   90.00
_cell.angle_gamma   90.00
#
_symmetry.space_group_name_H-M   'P 1'
#
loop_
_entity.id
_entity.type
_entity.pdbx_description
1 polymer ?
#
loop_
_entity_poly.entity_id
_entity_poly.type
_entity_poly.pdbx_seq_one_letter_code
_entity_poly.pdbx_strand_id
1 'polypeptide(L)'
;MSKNIEAKYRLLISRIFLIIVVFLLLLSDNKVNNWSPAYTWLEFFGYSVGLVGIIGRIWSSLFIEGYKTKTLITKGPYSLMRNPLYFFSFILLIGFCLFIKSIIIFIIFLMIWILIYRKTMNNEESNLISSHDKDYMIYFNKTPKIFPNFNLYRPLNKNEKMNIHIFKVERVLKESFGFLFLFGLIKLIEFLQLNGILPVYFHLI
;
A
#
# COMPACT_ATOMS: atom_id res chain seq x y z
N MET A 1 4.02 -1.67 -25.55
CA MET A 1 3.88 -0.20 -25.42
C MET A 1 2.90 0.22 -24.30
N SER A 2 2.29 -0.71 -23.53
CA SER A 2 1.28 -0.43 -22.48
C SER A 2 1.81 -0.19 -21.06
N LYS A 3 3.10 -0.42 -20.78
CA LYS A 3 3.68 -0.40 -19.41
C LYS A 3 3.54 0.93 -18.65
N ASN A 4 3.35 2.05 -19.35
CA ASN A 4 3.22 3.38 -18.72
C ASN A 4 1.79 3.70 -18.24
N ILE A 5 0.77 3.03 -18.77
CA ILE A 5 -0.62 3.43 -18.53
C ILE A 5 -1.09 2.88 -17.18
N GLU A 6 -0.89 1.59 -16.93
CA GLU A 6 -1.34 0.92 -15.69
C GLU A 6 -0.54 1.36 -14.45
N ALA A 7 0.77 1.57 -14.57
CA ALA A 7 1.58 2.14 -13.50
C ALA A 7 1.17 3.58 -13.16
N LYS A 8 0.82 4.38 -14.18
CA LYS A 8 0.33 5.76 -14.01
C LYS A 8 -1.06 5.78 -13.34
N TYR A 9 -1.97 4.88 -13.72
CA TYR A 9 -3.27 4.76 -13.07
C TYR A 9 -3.16 4.30 -11.61
N ARG A 10 -2.27 3.36 -11.29
CA ARG A 10 -2.03 2.92 -9.90
C ARG A 10 -1.59 4.07 -9.00
N LEU A 11 -0.67 4.90 -9.48
CA LEU A 11 -0.20 6.09 -8.76
C LEU A 11 -1.31 7.14 -8.64
N LEU A 12 -2.05 7.40 -9.71
CA LEU A 12 -3.20 8.31 -9.70
C LEU A 12 -4.25 7.88 -8.66
N ILE A 13 -4.57 6.59 -8.62
CA ILE A 13 -5.57 6.04 -7.69
C ILE A 13 -5.11 6.18 -6.24
N SER A 14 -3.83 5.89 -5.93
CA SER A 14 -3.29 6.10 -4.58
C SER A 14 -3.30 7.57 -4.15
N ARG A 15 -3.13 8.50 -5.09
CA ARG A 15 -3.20 9.95 -4.83
C ARG A 15 -4.63 10.43 -4.63
N ILE A 16 -5.56 9.97 -5.46
CA ILE A 16 -6.99 10.24 -5.30
C ILE A 16 -7.47 9.71 -3.95
N PHE A 17 -7.07 8.48 -3.60
CA PHE A 17 -7.32 7.89 -2.29
C PHE A 17 -6.85 8.83 -1.16
N LEU A 18 -5.60 9.30 -1.23
CA LEU A 18 -5.03 10.19 -0.22
C LEU A 18 -5.80 11.51 -0.12
N ILE A 19 -6.17 12.11 -1.26
CA ILE A 19 -6.95 13.35 -1.30
C ILE A 19 -8.33 13.14 -0.66
N ILE A 20 -9.01 12.04 -0.97
CA ILE A 20 -10.31 11.71 -0.38
C ILE A 20 -10.19 11.52 1.13
N VAL A 21 -9.16 10.80 1.60
CA VAL A 21 -8.91 10.62 3.04
C VAL A 21 -8.74 11.97 3.73
N VAL A 22 -7.83 12.82 3.23
CA VAL A 22 -7.56 14.14 3.82
C VAL A 22 -8.82 15.00 3.81
N PHE A 23 -9.56 15.01 2.71
CA PHE A 23 -10.80 15.77 2.58
C PHE A 23 -11.86 15.32 3.59
N LEU A 24 -12.08 14.01 3.72
CA LEU A 24 -13.02 13.47 4.71
C LEU A 24 -12.61 13.87 6.13
N LEU A 25 -11.33 13.75 6.46
CA LEU A 25 -10.81 14.10 7.79
C LEU A 25 -10.90 15.59 8.11
N LEU A 26 -10.72 16.48 7.13
CA LEU A 26 -10.89 17.92 7.35
C LEU A 26 -12.34 18.26 7.71
N LEU A 27 -13.31 17.52 7.18
CA LEU A 27 -14.73 17.80 7.37
C LEU A 27 -15.33 17.10 8.59
N SER A 28 -14.62 16.15 9.16
CA SER A 28 -15.19 15.26 10.17
C SER A 28 -14.27 14.96 11.33
N ASP A 29 -14.89 14.56 12.43
CA ASP A 29 -14.22 14.14 13.64
C ASP A 29 -14.80 12.81 14.12
N ASN A 30 -14.00 12.02 14.83
CA ASN A 30 -14.49 10.86 15.56
C ASN A 30 -14.79 11.28 16.99
N LYS A 31 -16.08 11.36 17.33
CA LYS A 31 -16.59 12.05 18.54
C LYS A 31 -16.34 11.29 19.85
N VAL A 32 -15.47 10.29 19.84
CA VAL A 32 -15.28 9.41 20.97
C VAL A 32 -14.10 9.91 21.79
N ASN A 33 -14.29 9.88 23.11
CA ASN A 33 -13.38 10.44 24.10
C ASN A 33 -11.91 10.09 23.81
N ASN A 34 -11.15 11.04 23.25
CA ASN A 34 -9.75 10.85 22.81
C ASN A 34 -8.79 10.44 23.93
N TRP A 35 -9.25 10.52 25.18
CA TRP A 35 -8.53 10.08 26.38
C TRP A 35 -8.75 8.61 26.74
N SER A 36 -9.55 7.86 25.96
CA SER A 36 -9.75 6.43 26.16
C SER A 36 -8.48 5.64 25.80
N PRO A 37 -7.98 4.75 26.67
CA PRO A 37 -6.83 3.90 26.36
C PRO A 37 -7.01 3.09 25.07
N ALA A 38 -8.24 2.66 24.76
CA ALA A 38 -8.53 1.92 23.54
C ALA A 38 -8.21 2.73 22.27
N TYR A 39 -8.42 4.06 22.30
CA TYR A 39 -8.16 4.96 21.18
C TYR A 39 -6.65 5.10 20.96
N THR A 40 -5.89 5.31 22.04
CA THR A 40 -4.43 5.36 21.99
C THR A 40 -3.83 4.05 21.46
N TRP A 41 -4.37 2.90 21.86
CA TRP A 41 -3.93 1.60 21.35
C TRP A 41 -4.25 1.44 19.85
N LEU A 42 -5.46 1.81 19.41
CA LEU A 42 -5.83 1.77 17.99
C LEU A 42 -4.90 2.65 17.12
N GLU A 43 -4.51 3.82 17.62
CA GLU A 43 -3.55 4.69 16.94
C GLU A 43 -2.16 4.07 16.88
N PHE A 44 -1.66 3.55 18.00
CA PHE A 44 -0.36 2.90 18.04
C PHE A 44 -0.29 1.70 17.08
N PHE A 45 -1.31 0.84 17.10
CA PHE A 45 -1.40 -0.30 16.20
C PHE A 45 -1.61 0.15 14.75
N GLY A 46 -2.45 1.15 14.50
CA GLY A 46 -2.67 1.71 13.17
C GLY A 46 -1.39 2.25 12.55
N TYR A 47 -0.63 3.03 13.31
CA TYR A 47 0.69 3.53 12.89
C TYR A 47 1.67 2.39 12.64
N SER A 48 1.76 1.42 13.55
CA SER A 48 2.67 0.27 13.44
C SER A 48 2.36 -0.61 12.22
N VAL A 49 1.09 -0.92 11.98
CA VAL A 49 0.62 -1.65 10.81
C VAL A 49 0.88 -0.84 9.54
N GLY A 50 0.65 0.47 9.57
CA GLY A 50 0.99 1.39 8.50
C GLY A 50 2.48 1.34 8.12
N LEU A 51 3.37 1.36 9.13
CA LEU A 51 4.82 1.24 8.92
C LEU A 51 5.20 -0.08 8.25
N VAL A 52 4.61 -1.20 8.67
CA VAL A 52 4.82 -2.51 8.02
C VAL A 52 4.40 -2.45 6.55
N GLY A 53 3.26 -1.82 6.25
CA GLY A 53 2.79 -1.58 4.89
C GLY A 53 3.78 -0.74 4.07
N ILE A 54 4.30 0.34 4.63
CA ILE A 54 5.28 1.22 3.95
C ILE A 54 6.59 0.47 3.66
N ILE A 55 7.15 -0.22 4.66
CA ILE A 55 8.41 -0.97 4.52
C ILE A 55 8.24 -2.09 3.49
N GLY A 56 7.15 -2.85 3.57
CA GLY A 56 6.88 -3.93 2.61
C GLY A 56 6.65 -3.42 1.18
N ARG A 57 6.07 -2.23 1.01
CA ARG A 57 5.97 -1.57 -0.30
C ARG A 57 7.33 -1.17 -0.84
N ILE A 58 8.21 -0.58 -0.02
CA ILE A 58 9.59 -0.26 -0.42
C ILE A 58 10.30 -1.54 -0.86
N TRP A 59 10.22 -2.60 -0.04
CA TRP A 59 10.82 -3.89 -0.35
C TRP A 59 10.34 -4.47 -1.68
N SER A 60 9.02 -4.43 -1.93
CA SER A 60 8.43 -4.91 -3.19
C SER A 60 8.88 -4.07 -4.39
N SER A 61 8.86 -2.75 -4.27
CA SER A 61 9.23 -1.84 -5.36
C SER A 61 10.70 -1.93 -5.74
N LEU A 62 11.61 -2.14 -4.78
CA LEU A 62 13.04 -2.32 -5.08
C LEU A 62 13.27 -3.51 -6.01
N PHE A 63 12.54 -4.62 -5.81
CA PHE A 63 12.59 -5.77 -6.70
C PHE A 63 11.97 -5.46 -8.06
N ILE A 64 10.80 -4.80 -8.13
CA ILE A 64 10.21 -4.43 -9.44
C ILE A 64 11.15 -3.57 -10.27
N GLU A 65 11.79 -2.57 -9.64
CA GLU A 65 12.51 -1.53 -10.36
C GLU A 65 13.94 -1.91 -10.73
N GLY A 66 14.53 -2.90 -10.05
CA GLY A 66 15.89 -3.35 -10.32
C GLY A 66 16.02 -4.50 -11.32
N TYR A 67 14.92 -5.17 -11.64
CA TYR A 67 14.92 -6.15 -12.73
C TYR A 67 14.47 -5.47 -14.03
N LYS A 68 15.20 -5.72 -15.12
CA LYS A 68 14.78 -5.24 -16.44
C LYS A 68 13.44 -5.90 -16.77
N THR A 69 12.58 -5.16 -17.46
CA THR A 69 11.22 -5.54 -17.86
C THR A 69 11.09 -6.84 -18.68
N LYS A 70 12.20 -7.52 -18.99
CA LYS A 70 12.31 -8.79 -19.71
C LYS A 70 12.60 -10.01 -18.80
N THR A 71 12.89 -9.81 -17.53
CA THR A 71 13.17 -10.93 -16.59
C THR A 71 12.05 -11.07 -15.59
N LEU A 72 11.49 -12.27 -15.48
CA LEU A 72 10.47 -12.59 -14.48
C LEU A 72 11.07 -12.57 -13.06
N ILE A 73 10.45 -11.79 -12.18
CA ILE A 73 10.90 -11.64 -10.79
C ILE A 73 10.19 -12.68 -9.92
N THR A 74 10.96 -13.59 -9.34
CA THR A 74 10.44 -14.69 -8.49
C THR A 74 11.17 -14.79 -7.15
N LYS A 75 11.83 -13.71 -6.73
CA LYS A 75 12.68 -13.64 -5.52
C LYS A 75 12.22 -12.55 -4.56
N GLY A 76 12.69 -12.66 -3.31
CA GLY A 76 12.38 -11.74 -2.23
C GLY A 76 10.87 -11.73 -1.94
N PRO A 77 10.20 -10.56 -1.97
CA PRO A 77 8.78 -10.50 -1.67
C PRO A 77 7.93 -11.24 -2.73
N TYR A 78 8.44 -11.35 -3.98
CA TYR A 78 7.77 -12.06 -5.07
C TYR A 78 7.85 -13.58 -4.94
N SER A 79 8.76 -14.14 -4.14
CA SER A 79 8.73 -15.59 -3.90
C SER A 79 7.63 -15.98 -2.91
N LEU A 80 7.22 -15.06 -2.04
CA LEU A 80 6.19 -15.29 -1.02
C LEU A 80 4.78 -15.27 -1.61
N MET A 81 4.56 -14.37 -2.57
CA MET A 81 3.29 -14.12 -3.23
C MET A 81 3.54 -13.40 -4.57
N ARG A 82 2.58 -13.49 -5.50
CA ARG A 82 2.72 -12.87 -6.82
C ARG A 82 2.54 -11.35 -6.82
N ASN A 83 1.78 -10.82 -5.86
CA ASN A 83 1.33 -9.43 -5.82
C ASN A 83 1.71 -8.70 -4.50
N PRO A 84 2.99 -8.71 -4.07
CA PRO A 84 3.38 -8.20 -2.75
C PRO A 84 3.18 -6.70 -2.58
N LEU A 85 3.40 -5.90 -3.63
CA LEU A 85 3.14 -4.46 -3.58
C LEU A 85 1.68 -4.16 -3.22
N TYR A 86 0.74 -4.92 -3.75
CA TYR A 86 -0.69 -4.74 -3.49
C TYR A 86 -1.08 -5.21 -2.09
N PHE A 87 -0.53 -6.33 -1.65
CA PHE A 87 -0.71 -6.82 -0.28
C PHE A 87 -0.24 -5.77 0.74
N PHE A 88 0.97 -5.25 0.60
CA PHE A 88 1.46 -4.22 1.53
C PHE A 88 0.73 -2.88 1.39
N SER A 89 0.15 -2.59 0.23
CA SER A 89 -0.79 -1.46 0.08
C SER A 89 -2.08 -1.67 0.86
N PHE A 90 -2.56 -2.91 0.95
CA PHE A 90 -3.71 -3.26 1.77
C PHE A 90 -3.40 -3.20 3.27
N ILE A 91 -2.21 -3.66 3.69
CA ILE A 91 -1.73 -3.51 5.06
C ILE A 91 -1.62 -2.02 5.44
N LEU A 92 -1.07 -1.19 4.56
CA LEU A 92 -1.03 0.26 4.76
C LEU A 92 -2.43 0.87 4.91
N LEU A 93 -3.39 0.43 4.10
CA LEU A 93 -4.79 0.85 4.21
C LEU A 93 -5.37 0.50 5.58
N ILE A 94 -5.20 -0.74 6.05
CA ILE A 94 -5.66 -1.16 7.38
C ILE A 94 -5.03 -0.26 8.46
N GLY A 95 -3.73 0.03 8.36
CA GLY A 95 -3.03 0.92 9.28
C GLY A 95 -3.67 2.31 9.35
N PHE A 96 -3.95 2.92 8.20
CA PHE A 96 -4.64 4.22 8.15
C PHE A 96 -6.05 4.16 8.74
N CYS A 97 -6.84 3.13 8.43
CA CYS A 97 -8.19 3.03 8.94
C CYS A 97 -8.24 2.83 10.47
N LEU A 98 -7.32 2.03 11.01
CA LEU A 98 -7.15 1.88 12.46
C LEU A 98 -6.71 3.20 13.11
N PHE A 99 -5.80 3.93 12.47
CA PHE A 99 -5.31 5.21 12.97
C PHE A 99 -6.36 6.32 12.96
N ILE A 100 -7.17 6.35 11.90
CA ILE A 100 -8.32 7.25 11.78
C ILE A 100 -9.42 6.85 12.77
N LYS A 101 -9.50 5.56 13.14
CA LYS A 101 -10.48 4.98 14.06
C LYS A 101 -11.91 4.94 13.48
N SER A 102 -12.05 4.87 12.15
CA SER A 102 -13.37 4.84 11.48
C SER A 102 -13.61 3.55 10.69
N ILE A 103 -14.63 2.79 11.09
CA ILE A 103 -15.05 1.56 10.42
C ILE A 103 -15.75 1.84 9.08
N ILE A 104 -16.48 2.95 8.95
CA ILE A 104 -17.11 3.35 7.69
C ILE A 104 -16.03 3.58 6.63
N ILE A 105 -15.00 4.34 6.99
CA ILE A 105 -13.85 4.59 6.12
C ILE A 105 -13.18 3.28 5.72
N PHE A 106 -13.00 2.35 6.66
CA PHE A 106 -12.45 1.03 6.36
C PHE A 106 -13.28 0.27 5.32
N ILE A 107 -14.60 0.19 5.48
CA ILE A 107 -15.48 -0.56 4.58
C ILE A 107 -15.47 0.05 3.18
N ILE A 108 -15.61 1.38 3.08
CA ILE A 108 -15.59 2.11 1.79
C ILE A 108 -14.29 1.81 1.05
N PHE A 109 -13.15 1.94 1.74
CA PHE A 109 -11.86 1.71 1.10
C PHE A 109 -11.57 0.25 0.82
N LEU A 110 -12.04 -0.68 1.64
CA LEU A 110 -11.95 -2.11 1.36
C LEU A 110 -12.68 -2.44 0.05
N MET A 111 -13.89 -1.90 -0.15
CA MET A 111 -14.64 -2.10 -1.39
C MET A 111 -13.91 -1.52 -2.60
N ILE A 112 -13.42 -0.27 -2.50
CA ILE A 112 -12.64 0.38 -3.56
C ILE A 112 -11.39 -0.44 -3.88
N TRP A 113 -10.67 -0.88 -2.85
CA TRP A 113 -9.47 -1.69 -2.99
C TRP A 113 -9.75 -2.99 -3.74
N ILE A 114 -10.80 -3.73 -3.36
CA ILE A 114 -11.19 -4.99 -4.02
C ILE A 114 -11.53 -4.75 -5.49
N LEU A 115 -12.36 -3.75 -5.79
CA LEU A 115 -12.82 -3.47 -7.15
C LEU A 115 -11.67 -3.09 -8.09
N ILE A 116 -10.78 -2.23 -7.63
CA ILE A 116 -9.67 -1.72 -8.44
C ILE A 116 -8.57 -2.78 -8.57
N TYR A 117 -8.08 -3.29 -7.44
CA TYR A 117 -6.86 -4.08 -7.45
C TYR A 117 -7.09 -5.50 -7.95
N ARG A 118 -8.28 -6.09 -7.78
CA ARG A 118 -8.59 -7.39 -8.38
C ARG A 118 -8.47 -7.35 -9.91
N LYS A 119 -9.05 -6.34 -10.56
CA LYS A 119 -8.97 -6.16 -12.02
C LYS A 119 -7.53 -5.89 -12.46
N THR A 120 -6.84 -5.01 -11.75
CA THR A 120 -5.45 -4.63 -12.08
C THR A 120 -4.51 -5.82 -11.97
N MET A 121 -4.59 -6.61 -10.89
CA MET A 121 -3.79 -7.81 -10.71
C MET A 121 -4.05 -8.82 -11.83
N ASN A 122 -5.31 -9.09 -12.18
CA ASN A 122 -5.63 -10.04 -13.26
C ASN A 122 -5.04 -9.62 -14.61
N ASN A 123 -5.10 -8.33 -14.92
CA ASN A 123 -4.55 -7.78 -16.15
C ASN A 123 -3.01 -7.88 -16.19
N GLU A 124 -2.34 -7.58 -15.06
CA GLU A 124 -0.89 -7.78 -14.93
C GLU A 124 -0.48 -9.25 -15.08
N GLU A 125 -1.21 -10.17 -14.45
CA GLU A 125 -0.94 -11.62 -14.59
C GLU A 125 -1.13 -12.07 -16.06
N SER A 126 -2.16 -11.58 -16.76
CA SER A 126 -2.37 -11.88 -18.19
C SER A 126 -1.24 -11.34 -19.07
N ASN A 127 -0.75 -10.12 -18.79
CA ASN A 127 0.41 -9.54 -19.47
C ASN A 127 1.70 -10.34 -19.20
N LEU A 128 1.84 -10.93 -18.01
CA LEU A 128 2.99 -11.78 -17.68
C LEU A 128 2.92 -13.14 -18.35
N ILE A 129 1.72 -13.74 -18.46
CA ILE A 129 1.50 -14.96 -19.24
C ILE A 129 1.91 -14.74 -20.70
N SER A 130 1.47 -13.64 -21.32
CA SER A 130 1.78 -13.37 -22.73
C SER A 130 3.25 -13.04 -23.00
N SER A 131 4.01 -12.57 -22.00
CA SER A 131 5.41 -12.16 -22.16
C SER A 131 6.44 -13.18 -21.69
N HIS A 132 6.07 -14.11 -20.80
CA HIS A 132 6.98 -15.08 -20.18
C HIS A 132 6.51 -16.53 -20.32
N ASP A 133 5.33 -16.76 -20.91
CA ASP A 133 4.78 -18.07 -21.28
C ASP A 133 5.00 -19.15 -20.20
N LYS A 134 5.81 -20.18 -20.49
CA LYS A 134 6.06 -21.33 -19.60
C LYS A 134 6.65 -20.95 -18.24
N ASP A 135 7.60 -20.00 -18.19
CA ASP A 135 8.28 -19.62 -16.95
C ASP A 135 7.31 -19.00 -15.96
N TYR A 136 6.37 -18.19 -16.46
CA TYR A 136 5.35 -17.60 -15.62
C TYR A 136 4.33 -18.61 -15.15
N MET A 137 3.96 -19.60 -15.97
CA MET A 137 3.02 -20.65 -15.56
C MET A 137 3.58 -21.52 -14.41
N ILE A 138 4.87 -21.85 -14.46
CA ILE A 138 5.54 -22.56 -13.36
C ILE A 138 5.47 -21.74 -12.07
N TYR A 139 5.78 -20.44 -12.16
CA TYR A 139 5.72 -19.52 -11.04
C TYR A 139 4.28 -19.33 -10.51
N PHE A 140 3.31 -19.22 -11.40
CA PHE A 140 1.88 -19.04 -11.10
C PHE A 140 1.33 -20.22 -10.30
N ASN A 141 1.64 -21.45 -10.72
CA ASN A 141 1.16 -22.66 -10.04
C ASN A 141 1.80 -22.86 -8.67
N LYS A 142 3.03 -22.37 -8.48
CA LYS A 142 3.77 -22.52 -7.22
C LYS A 142 3.44 -21.46 -6.17
N THR A 143 3.20 -20.23 -6.60
CA THR A 143 3.24 -19.05 -5.71
C THR A 143 1.83 -18.48 -5.51
N PRO A 144 1.35 -18.26 -4.28
CA PRO A 144 0.01 -17.74 -4.03
C PRO A 144 -0.16 -16.30 -4.54
N LYS A 145 -1.40 -15.88 -4.81
CA LYS A 145 -1.66 -14.57 -5.43
C LYS A 145 -1.34 -13.39 -4.50
N ILE A 146 -1.87 -13.40 -3.27
CA ILE A 146 -1.88 -12.24 -2.35
C ILE A 146 -1.42 -12.60 -0.93
N PHE A 147 -1.86 -13.72 -0.36
CA PHE A 147 -1.44 -14.08 0.99
C PHE A 147 -0.05 -14.72 0.97
N PRO A 148 0.90 -14.26 1.80
CA PRO A 148 2.27 -14.75 1.79
C PRO A 148 2.34 -16.21 2.22
N ASN A 149 3.10 -17.01 1.49
CA ASN A 149 3.59 -18.29 1.98
C ASN A 149 5.08 -18.18 2.32
N PHE A 150 5.39 -18.10 3.61
CA PHE A 150 6.76 -17.94 4.11
C PHE A 150 7.67 -19.12 3.77
N ASN A 151 7.12 -20.32 3.56
CA ASN A 151 7.90 -21.50 3.16
C ASN A 151 8.47 -21.37 1.73
N LEU A 152 7.94 -20.46 0.93
CA LEU A 152 8.41 -20.20 -0.44
C LEU A 152 9.49 -19.11 -0.50
N TYR A 153 9.90 -18.54 0.65
CA TYR A 153 10.85 -17.44 0.65
C TYR A 153 12.17 -17.80 -0.04
N ARG A 154 12.54 -16.97 -1.03
CA ARG A 154 13.77 -17.14 -1.80
C ARG A 154 14.53 -15.83 -1.86
N PRO A 155 15.60 -15.65 -1.05
CA PRO A 155 16.39 -14.43 -1.06
C PRO A 155 17.20 -14.29 -2.36
N LEU A 156 17.76 -13.10 -2.57
CA LEU A 156 18.79 -12.88 -3.57
C LEU A 156 20.06 -13.62 -3.16
N ASN A 157 20.76 -14.21 -4.12
CA ASN A 157 22.07 -14.80 -3.84
C ASN A 157 23.09 -13.68 -3.58
N LYS A 158 24.10 -13.93 -2.74
CA LYS A 158 25.13 -12.93 -2.36
C LYS A 158 25.86 -12.29 -3.56
N ASN A 159 25.94 -13.02 -4.68
CA ASN A 159 26.63 -12.58 -5.89
C ASN A 159 25.70 -11.96 -6.95
N GLU A 160 24.39 -11.97 -6.72
CA GLU A 160 23.42 -11.39 -7.65
C GLU A 160 23.34 -9.87 -7.47
N LYS A 161 23.73 -9.14 -8.52
CA LYS A 161 23.60 -7.69 -8.56
C LYS A 161 22.33 -7.30 -9.30
N MET A 162 21.64 -6.31 -8.77
CA MET A 162 20.42 -5.76 -9.35
C MET A 162 20.69 -4.34 -9.84
N ASN A 163 20.45 -4.09 -11.13
CA ASN A 163 20.69 -2.77 -11.71
C ASN A 163 19.45 -1.90 -11.48
N ILE A 164 19.45 -1.13 -10.40
CA ILE A 164 18.34 -0.26 -10.02
C ILE A 164 18.59 1.15 -10.53
N HIS A 165 17.60 1.73 -11.19
CA HIS A 165 17.61 3.16 -11.52
C HIS A 165 17.32 3.99 -10.26
N ILE A 166 18.30 4.75 -9.78
CA ILE A 166 18.22 5.52 -8.52
C ILE A 166 16.99 6.44 -8.47
N PHE A 167 16.66 7.10 -9.59
CA PHE A 167 15.49 7.97 -9.69
C PHE A 167 14.18 7.26 -9.32
N LYS A 168 14.05 5.97 -9.65
CA LYS A 168 12.86 5.20 -9.32
C LYS A 168 12.81 4.84 -7.84
N VAL A 169 13.96 4.60 -7.22
CA VAL A 169 14.08 4.39 -5.77
C VAL A 169 13.70 5.67 -5.03
N GLU A 170 14.24 6.82 -5.45
CA GLU A 170 13.89 8.11 -4.88
C GLU A 170 12.40 8.39 -4.97
N ARG A 171 11.75 8.06 -6.09
CA ARG A 171 10.31 8.18 -6.24
C ARG A 171 9.57 7.32 -5.21
N VAL A 172 9.95 6.05 -5.06
CA VAL A 172 9.34 5.13 -4.08
C VAL A 172 9.54 5.66 -2.66
N LEU A 173 10.73 6.16 -2.33
CA LEU A 173 11.01 6.75 -1.03
C LEU A 173 10.16 8.00 -0.79
N LYS A 174 10.08 8.92 -1.75
CA LYS A 174 9.23 10.13 -1.66
C LYS A 174 7.76 9.77 -1.43
N GLU A 175 7.25 8.76 -2.13
CA GLU A 175 5.89 8.24 -1.90
C GLU A 175 5.73 7.68 -0.49
N SER A 176 6.68 6.86 -0.03
CA SER A 176 6.69 6.29 1.32
C SER A 176 6.76 7.36 2.41
N PHE A 177 7.60 8.38 2.26
CA PHE A 177 7.65 9.54 3.15
C PHE A 177 6.35 10.33 3.13
N GLY A 178 5.69 10.44 1.98
CA GLY A 178 4.36 11.05 1.87
C GLY A 178 3.32 10.34 2.75
N PHE A 179 3.35 9.00 2.83
CA PHE A 179 2.46 8.26 3.74
C PHE A 179 2.80 8.47 5.22
N LEU A 180 4.10 8.55 5.56
CA LEU A 180 4.51 8.91 6.94
C LEU A 180 4.04 10.32 7.31
N PHE A 181 4.23 11.28 6.41
CA PHE A 181 3.75 12.63 6.59
C PHE A 181 2.23 12.69 6.75
N LEU A 182 1.49 11.82 6.03
CA LEU A 182 0.05 11.73 6.17
C LEU A 182 -0.37 11.36 7.59
N PHE A 183 0.28 10.40 8.26
CA PHE A 183 -0.01 10.12 9.68
C PHE A 183 0.16 11.37 10.57
N GLY A 184 1.23 12.14 10.34
CA GLY A 184 1.47 13.40 11.03
C GLY A 184 0.40 14.47 10.71
N LEU A 185 -0.02 14.56 9.45
CA LEU A 185 -1.07 15.46 9.01
C LEU A 185 -2.42 15.12 9.66
N ILE A 186 -2.76 13.83 9.76
CA ILE A 186 -3.98 13.37 10.45
C ILE A 186 -3.95 13.85 11.91
N LYS A 187 -2.81 13.69 12.60
CA LYS A 187 -2.65 14.18 13.99
C LYS A 187 -2.70 15.69 14.12
N LEU A 188 -2.15 16.42 13.14
CA LEU A 188 -2.26 17.86 13.11
C LEU A 188 -3.72 18.31 12.93
N ILE A 189 -4.48 17.68 12.03
CA ILE A 189 -5.90 17.98 11.82
C ILE A 189 -6.69 17.70 13.11
N GLU A 190 -6.50 16.54 13.73
CA GLU A 190 -7.15 16.18 15.00
C GLU A 190 -6.82 17.20 16.11
N PHE A 191 -5.56 17.61 16.22
CA PHE A 191 -5.13 18.65 17.16
C PHE A 191 -5.83 20.00 16.89
N LEU A 192 -5.91 20.43 15.64
CA LEU A 192 -6.56 21.70 15.28
C LEU A 192 -8.08 21.66 15.52
N GLN A 193 -8.73 20.52 15.28
CA GLN A 193 -10.15 20.31 15.57
C GLN A 193 -10.42 20.33 17.08
N LEU A 194 -9.59 19.65 17.89
CA LEU A 194 -9.71 19.64 19.35
C LEU A 194 -9.55 21.03 19.99
N ASN A 195 -8.74 21.90 19.39
CA ASN A 195 -8.55 23.28 19.86
C ASN A 195 -9.59 24.26 19.25
N GLY A 196 -10.56 23.78 18.47
CA GLY A 196 -11.59 24.61 17.85
C GLY A 196 -11.09 25.53 16.72
N ILE A 197 -9.88 25.32 16.22
CA ILE A 197 -9.30 26.09 15.11
C ILE A 197 -9.90 25.64 13.77
N LEU A 198 -10.16 24.34 13.62
CA LEU A 198 -10.85 23.78 12.46
C LEU A 198 -12.28 23.39 12.83
N PRO A 199 -13.28 23.78 12.02
CA PRO A 199 -14.67 23.39 12.25
C PRO A 199 -14.87 21.89 11.94
N VAL A 200 -15.73 21.25 12.72
CA VAL A 200 -16.19 19.87 12.49
C VAL A 200 -17.62 19.92 11.96
N TYR A 201 -17.85 19.39 10.77
CA TYR A 201 -19.17 19.45 10.12
C TYR A 201 -20.02 18.20 10.38
N PHE A 202 -19.40 17.02 10.47
CA PHE A 202 -20.09 15.76 10.77
C PHE A 202 -19.17 14.78 11.52
N HIS A 203 -19.75 13.73 12.10
CA HIS A 203 -19.00 12.72 12.84
C HIS A 203 -18.92 11.40 12.08
N LEU A 204 -17.75 10.78 12.05
CA LEU A 204 -17.47 9.54 11.33
C LEU A 204 -17.88 8.25 12.08
N ILE A 205 -18.86 8.40 13.00
CA ILE A 205 -19.28 7.54 14.13
C ILE A 205 -18.64 7.97 15.45
#